data_AF-A0A1X0E5B5-F1
#
_entry.id   AF-A0A1X0E5B5-F1
#
_cell.length_a   1.000
_cell.length_b   1.000
_cell.length_c   1.000
_cell.angle_alpha   90.00
_cell.angle_beta   90.00
_cell.angle_gamma   90.00
#
_symmetry.space_group_name_H-M   'P 1'
#
loop_
_entity.id
_entity.type
_entity.pdbx_description
1 polymer ?
#
loop_
_entity_poly.entity_id
_entity_poly.type
_entity_poly.pdbx_seq_one_letter_code
_entity_poly.pdbx_strand_id
1 'polypeptide(L)'
;RYLNEQVDLGGADPVIGFNYLGRVGGDGAASWDGWGLSPEGVSKVAGAAAAIPMPLPHSVELNAATVDSGGGPRLQAGWRYATSVLDEDSVERLSRLWFEALRGICAHVRQGGGGLSPSDIAPARLNQ
;
A
#
# COMPACT_ATOMS: atom_id res chain seq x y z
N ARG A 1 14.61 0.74 11.86
CA ARG A 1 15.98 0.19 11.77
C ARG A 1 16.05 -0.63 10.51
N TYR A 2 16.77 -0.16 9.49
CA TYR A 2 16.87 -0.84 8.21
C TYR A 2 17.64 -2.15 8.36
N LEU A 3 17.31 -3.16 7.54
CA LEU A 3 17.92 -4.48 7.58
C LEU A 3 19.41 -4.50 7.19
N ASN A 4 19.92 -3.39 6.66
CA ASN A 4 21.32 -3.22 6.32
C ASN A 4 21.93 -2.12 7.21
N GLU A 5 22.70 -2.53 8.22
CA GLU A 5 23.37 -1.61 9.17
C GLU A 5 24.62 -0.96 8.58
N GLN A 6 25.08 -1.42 7.41
CA GLN A 6 26.26 -0.89 6.72
C GLN A 6 25.91 0.27 5.77
N VAL A 7 24.62 0.55 5.58
CA VAL A 7 24.15 1.65 4.74
C VAL A 7 23.59 2.72 5.67
N ASP A 8 24.37 3.77 5.86
CA ASP A 8 23.87 5.04 6.41
C ASP A 8 23.05 5.73 5.32
N LEU A 9 21.73 5.54 5.34
CA LEU A 9 20.82 6.27 4.48
C LEU A 9 20.71 7.70 5.02
N GLY A 10 21.65 8.56 4.65
CA GLY A 10 21.56 9.99 4.96
C GLY A 10 20.29 10.59 4.35
N GLY A 11 19.36 11.04 5.19
CA GLY A 11 18.09 11.63 4.76
C GLY A 11 17.04 11.70 5.89
N ALA A 12 15.96 12.43 5.64
CA ALA A 12 14.79 12.39 6.52
C ALA A 12 14.12 11.00 6.44
N ASP A 13 13.51 10.56 7.55
CA ASP A 13 12.73 9.32 7.55
C ASP A 13 11.65 9.36 6.44
N PRO A 14 11.37 8.22 5.78
CA PRO A 14 10.43 8.17 4.68
C PRO A 14 9.05 8.64 5.15
N VAL A 15 8.53 9.64 4.46
CA VAL A 15 7.24 10.28 4.80
C VAL A 15 6.03 9.46 4.35
N ILE A 16 6.23 8.48 3.45
CA ILE A 16 5.18 7.61 2.91
C ILE A 16 5.56 6.15 3.15
N GLY A 17 4.70 5.41 3.85
CA GLY A 17 4.70 3.96 3.90
C GLY A 17 3.77 3.37 2.84
N PHE A 18 4.21 2.32 2.16
CA PHE A 18 3.37 1.57 1.22
C PHE A 18 3.56 0.08 1.45
N ASN A 19 2.46 -0.66 1.46
CA ASN A 19 2.47 -2.10 1.62
C ASN A 19 1.35 -2.74 0.81
N TYR A 20 1.70 -3.76 0.01
CA TYR A 20 0.73 -4.59 -0.69
C TYR A 20 0.70 -5.97 -0.04
N LEU A 21 -0.42 -6.28 0.60
CA LEU A 21 -0.63 -7.49 1.40
C LEU A 21 -0.90 -8.74 0.56
N GLY A 22 -0.89 -8.62 -0.76
CA GLY A 22 -1.18 -9.71 -1.66
C GLY A 22 -2.67 -9.88 -1.92
N ARG A 23 -3.08 -11.13 -2.16
CA ARG A 23 -4.45 -11.50 -2.52
C ARG A 23 -5.10 -12.32 -1.41
N VAL A 24 -6.29 -11.93 -0.99
CA VAL A 24 -7.09 -12.57 0.06
C VAL A 24 -8.35 -13.14 -0.58
N GLY A 25 -8.64 -14.42 -0.32
CA GLY A 25 -9.84 -15.11 -0.83
C GLY A 25 -10.53 -15.97 0.23
N GLY A 26 -11.81 -16.28 0.01
CA GLY A 26 -12.65 -17.15 0.85
C GLY A 26 -13.20 -16.49 2.12
N ASP A 27 -13.75 -17.32 3.02
CA ASP A 27 -14.38 -16.97 4.32
C ASP A 27 -13.47 -16.13 5.25
N GLY A 28 -12.19 -15.95 4.90
CA GLY A 28 -11.22 -15.06 5.53
C GLY A 28 -11.33 -13.58 5.17
N ALA A 29 -12.23 -13.20 4.25
CA ALA A 29 -12.56 -11.80 3.95
C ALA A 29 -13.09 -11.04 5.18
N ALA A 30 -13.58 -11.77 6.19
CA ALA A 30 -14.06 -11.24 7.46
C ALA A 30 -12.96 -10.60 8.34
N SER A 31 -11.67 -10.78 8.03
CA SER A 31 -10.59 -10.28 8.89
C SER A 31 -9.94 -8.96 8.42
N TRP A 32 -10.43 -8.36 7.32
CA TRP A 32 -10.04 -7.00 7.00
C TRP A 32 -10.56 -5.98 8.04
N ASP A 33 -11.63 -6.32 8.75
CA ASP A 33 -12.11 -5.54 9.90
C ASP A 33 -11.04 -5.34 10.99
N GLY A 34 -10.01 -6.20 11.05
CA GLY A 34 -8.86 -6.10 11.95
C GLY A 34 -7.76 -5.12 11.50
N TRP A 35 -7.76 -4.71 10.23
CA TRP A 35 -6.76 -3.83 9.61
C TRP A 35 -7.34 -2.49 9.14
N GLY A 36 -8.61 -2.21 9.48
CA GLY A 36 -9.21 -0.87 9.39
C GLY A 36 -9.58 -0.41 7.99
N LEU A 37 -10.16 -1.25 7.12
CA LEU A 37 -10.83 -0.78 5.88
C LEU A 37 -12.31 -1.06 5.74
N SER A 38 -13.00 -1.26 6.86
CA SER A 38 -14.42 -0.90 6.92
C SER A 38 -14.58 0.33 7.82
N PRO A 39 -15.48 1.28 7.53
CA PRO A 39 -15.80 2.37 8.46
C PRO A 39 -16.13 1.85 9.87
N GLU A 40 -16.71 0.65 9.94
CA GLU A 40 -17.06 -0.07 11.17
C GLU A 40 -15.86 -0.76 11.85
N GLY A 41 -14.91 -1.29 11.07
CA GLY A 41 -13.68 -1.93 11.53
C GLY A 41 -12.62 -0.94 12.01
N VAL A 42 -12.56 0.25 11.39
CA VAL A 42 -11.82 1.40 11.93
C VAL A 42 -12.31 1.72 13.34
N SER A 43 -13.63 1.68 13.59
CA SER A 43 -14.18 1.93 14.92
C SER A 43 -13.89 0.82 15.95
N LYS A 44 -13.84 -0.46 15.55
CA LYS A 44 -13.62 -1.58 16.49
C LYS A 44 -12.15 -1.83 16.81
N VAL A 45 -11.25 -1.66 15.84
CA VAL A 45 -9.79 -1.78 16.06
C VAL A 45 -9.23 -0.53 16.70
N ALA A 46 -9.70 0.67 16.32
CA ALA A 46 -9.32 1.90 17.03
C ALA A 46 -9.77 1.85 18.50
N GLY A 47 -10.94 1.27 18.83
CA GLY A 47 -11.40 1.16 20.21
C GLY A 47 -10.49 0.32 21.14
N ALA A 48 -9.88 -0.75 20.63
CA ALA A 48 -9.01 -1.62 21.42
C ALA A 48 -7.52 -1.23 21.34
N ALA A 49 -7.07 -0.68 20.22
CA ALA A 49 -5.67 -0.25 20.00
C ALA A 49 -5.40 1.22 20.43
N ALA A 50 -6.42 2.08 20.55
CA ALA A 50 -6.26 3.45 21.04
C ALA A 50 -5.93 3.56 22.53
N ALA A 51 -5.94 2.44 23.26
CA ALA A 51 -5.48 2.40 24.65
C ALA A 51 -3.97 2.70 24.80
N ILE A 52 -3.19 2.59 23.71
CA ILE A 52 -1.77 2.94 23.68
C ILE A 52 -1.52 3.84 22.47
N PRO A 53 -1.20 5.13 22.67
CA PRO A 53 -0.79 6.01 21.57
C PRO A 53 0.49 5.47 20.93
N MET A 54 0.37 4.85 19.76
CA MET A 54 1.52 4.48 18.94
C MET A 54 1.75 5.57 17.88
N PRO A 55 2.95 6.16 17.81
CA PRO A 55 3.29 7.09 16.75
C PRO A 55 3.10 6.43 15.38
N LEU A 56 2.52 7.16 14.43
CA LEU A 56 2.57 6.74 13.03
C LEU A 56 4.04 6.72 12.57
N PRO A 57 4.53 5.61 12.00
CA PRO A 57 5.92 5.53 11.53
C PRO A 57 6.18 6.41 10.31
N HIS A 58 5.11 6.83 9.61
CA HIS A 58 5.14 7.66 8.41
C HIS A 58 4.03 8.72 8.48
N SER A 59 4.22 9.87 7.82
CA SER A 59 3.17 10.90 7.72
C SER A 59 1.94 10.41 6.96
N VAL A 60 2.13 9.52 5.99
CA VAL A 60 1.08 8.79 5.25
C VAL A 60 1.46 7.34 5.14
N GLU A 61 0.48 6.45 5.23
CA GLU A 61 0.64 5.03 4.97
C GLU A 61 -0.51 4.52 4.09
N LEU A 62 -0.16 3.78 3.05
CA LEU A 62 -1.08 3.09 2.15
C LEU A 62 -0.91 1.57 2.29
N ASN A 63 -1.93 0.88 2.80
CA ASN A 63 -2.02 -0.58 2.70
C ASN A 63 -3.00 -0.95 1.61
N ALA A 64 -2.62 -1.87 0.72
CA ALA A 64 -3.47 -2.35 -0.35
C ALA A 64 -3.53 -3.88 -0.39
N ALA A 65 -4.65 -4.43 -0.84
CA ALA A 65 -4.82 -5.86 -1.06
C ALA A 65 -5.84 -6.14 -2.16
N THR A 66 -5.67 -7.27 -2.84
CA THR A 66 -6.69 -7.79 -3.76
C THR A 66 -7.62 -8.72 -3.00
N VAL A 67 -8.91 -8.39 -2.92
CA VAL A 67 -9.92 -9.19 -2.24
C VAL A 67 -10.80 -9.88 -3.27
N ASP A 68 -10.90 -11.21 -3.21
CA ASP A 68 -11.82 -11.97 -4.06
C ASP A 68 -13.28 -11.73 -3.63
N SER A 69 -14.15 -11.45 -4.59
CA SER A 69 -15.58 -11.25 -4.38
C SER A 69 -16.38 -12.08 -5.38
N GLY A 70 -17.70 -12.22 -5.17
CA GLY A 70 -18.58 -12.89 -6.14
C GLY A 70 -18.54 -12.28 -7.55
N GLY A 71 -18.10 -11.02 -7.69
CA GLY A 71 -17.87 -10.35 -8.98
C GLY A 71 -16.42 -10.38 -9.48
N GLY A 72 -15.55 -11.20 -8.89
CA GLY A 72 -14.12 -11.27 -9.20
C GLY A 72 -13.23 -10.49 -8.23
N PRO A 73 -11.89 -10.49 -8.46
CA PRO A 73 -10.93 -9.82 -7.60
C PRO A 73 -11.11 -8.29 -7.64
N ARG A 74 -11.07 -7.66 -6.47
CA ARG A 74 -11.14 -6.20 -6.31
C ARG A 74 -9.95 -5.69 -5.52
N LEU A 75 -9.27 -4.67 -6.03
CA LEU A 75 -8.23 -3.97 -5.27
C LEU A 75 -8.91 -3.07 -4.22
N GLN A 76 -8.55 -3.25 -2.96
CA GLN A 76 -8.92 -2.39 -1.85
C GLN A 76 -7.67 -1.71 -1.30
N ALA A 77 -7.83 -0.48 -0.84
CA ALA A 77 -6.73 0.37 -0.44
C ALA A 77 -7.11 1.23 0.76
N GLY A 78 -6.13 1.44 1.63
CA GLY A 78 -6.32 1.97 2.95
C GLY A 78 -5.31 3.00 3.36
N TRP A 79 -5.79 4.17 3.74
CA TRP A 79 -4.98 5.32 4.08
C TRP A 79 -4.99 5.55 5.59
N ARG A 80 -3.79 5.66 6.18
CA ARG A 80 -3.57 6.21 7.52
C ARG A 80 -2.66 7.41 7.39
N TYR A 81 -2.92 8.48 8.12
CA TYR A 81 -2.16 9.70 7.98
C TYR A 81 -2.16 10.55 9.25
N ALA A 82 -1.11 11.34 9.43
CA ALA A 82 -1.00 12.30 10.51
C ALA A 82 -1.81 13.55 10.16
N THR A 83 -2.89 13.80 10.89
CA THR A 83 -3.79 14.96 10.66
C THR A 83 -3.13 16.31 10.92
N SER A 84 -2.00 16.33 11.62
CA SER A 84 -1.15 17.52 11.78
C SER A 84 -0.36 17.89 10.51
N VAL A 85 -0.27 16.98 9.54
CA VAL A 85 0.50 17.13 8.31
C VAL A 85 -0.41 17.16 7.08
N LEU A 86 -1.50 16.38 7.09
CA LEU A 86 -2.44 16.28 5.97
C LEU A 86 -3.89 16.34 6.44
N ASP A 87 -4.69 17.06 5.65
CA ASP A 87 -6.14 17.04 5.76
C ASP A 87 -6.76 15.92 4.91
N GLU A 88 -8.06 15.69 5.15
CA GLU A 88 -8.85 14.68 4.46
C GLU A 88 -8.91 14.93 2.95
N ASP A 89 -9.12 16.18 2.52
CA ASP A 89 -9.17 16.58 1.11
C ASP A 89 -7.88 16.19 0.34
N SER A 90 -6.72 16.38 0.97
CA SER A 90 -5.42 16.00 0.41
C SER A 90 -5.30 14.48 0.21
N VAL A 91 -5.75 13.70 1.19
CA VAL A 91 -5.71 12.23 1.15
C VAL A 91 -6.73 11.68 0.16
N GLU A 92 -7.92 12.26 0.06
CA GLU A 92 -8.91 11.91 -0.96
C GLU A 92 -8.39 12.19 -2.37
N ARG A 93 -7.76 13.35 -2.57
CA ARG A 93 -7.11 13.68 -3.85
C ARG A 93 -6.02 12.67 -4.18
N LEU A 94 -5.18 12.31 -3.22
CA LEU A 94 -4.12 11.33 -3.42
C LEU A 94 -4.69 9.95 -3.77
N SER A 95 -5.74 9.51 -3.06
CA SER A 95 -6.46 8.27 -3.32
C SER A 95 -6.98 8.21 -4.77
N ARG A 96 -7.63 9.29 -5.22
CA ARG A 96 -8.13 9.39 -6.60
C ARG A 96 -7.01 9.31 -7.63
N LEU A 97 -5.95 10.11 -7.45
CA LEU A 97 -4.80 10.14 -8.37
C LEU A 97 -4.07 8.79 -8.44
N TRP A 98 -3.97 8.09 -7.30
CA TRP A 98 -3.38 6.76 -7.25
C TRP A 98 -4.18 5.76 -8.09
N PHE A 99 -5.51 5.73 -7.95
CA PHE A 99 -6.35 4.88 -8.79
C PHE A 99 -6.34 5.30 -10.28
N GLU A 100 -6.24 6.59 -10.58
CA GLU A 100 -6.07 7.07 -11.96
C GLU A 100 -4.75 6.56 -12.57
N ALA A 101 -3.65 6.63 -11.83
CA ALA A 101 -2.36 6.12 -12.27
C ALA A 101 -2.42 4.60 -12.51
N LEU A 102 -3.02 3.83 -11.62
CA LEU A 102 -3.21 2.39 -11.80
C LEU A 102 -4.04 2.06 -13.05
N ARG A 103 -5.13 2.79 -13.29
CA ARG A 103 -5.93 2.65 -14.53
C ARG A 103 -5.09 2.98 -15.76
N GLY A 104 -4.25 4.02 -15.70
CA GLY A 104 -3.32 4.37 -16.76
C GLY A 104 -2.33 3.25 -17.07
N ILE A 105 -1.75 2.62 -16.04
CA ILE A 105 -0.88 1.44 -16.19
C ILE A 105 -1.64 0.29 -16.85
N CYS A 106 -2.84 -0.04 -16.37
CA CYS A 106 -3.67 -1.09 -16.98
C CYS A 106 -3.98 -0.81 -18.45
N ALA A 107 -4.28 0.44 -18.80
CA ALA A 107 -4.55 0.84 -20.18
C ALA A 107 -3.29 0.69 -21.05
N HIS A 108 -2.13 1.14 -20.56
CA HIS A 108 -0.84 0.99 -21.24
C HIS A 108 -0.53 -0.49 -21.52
N VAL A 109 -0.68 -1.36 -20.51
CA VAL A 109 -0.43 -2.81 -20.67
C VAL A 109 -1.38 -3.45 -21.68
N ARG A 110 -2.67 -3.09 -21.65
CA ARG A 110 -3.65 -3.60 -22.64
C ARG A 110 -3.35 -3.18 -24.08
N GLN A 111 -2.62 -2.08 -24.25
CA GLN A 111 -2.17 -1.60 -25.56
C GLN A 111 -0.85 -2.24 -26.02
N GLY A 112 -0.36 -3.27 -25.31
CA GLY A 112 0.90 -3.95 -25.61
C GLY A 112 2.13 -3.31 -24.95
N GLY A 113 1.92 -2.36 -24.05
CA GLY A 113 2.95 -1.85 -23.16
C GLY A 113 3.34 -2.85 -22.06
N GLY A 114 4.50 -2.67 -21.46
CA GLY A 114 5.07 -3.64 -20.52
C GLY A 114 5.84 -4.77 -21.21
N GLY A 115 6.60 -5.52 -20.43
CA GLY A 115 7.59 -6.48 -20.90
C GLY A 115 8.84 -6.43 -20.03
N LEU A 116 9.80 -7.30 -20.31
CA LEU A 116 11.08 -7.28 -19.61
C LEU A 116 11.81 -5.99 -19.97
N SER A 117 12.10 -5.19 -18.95
CA SER A 117 13.14 -4.19 -19.01
C SER A 117 14.52 -4.87 -19.01
N PRO A 118 15.58 -4.20 -19.51
CA PRO A 118 16.94 -4.73 -19.41
C PRO A 118 17.36 -5.09 -17.97
N SER A 119 16.81 -4.40 -16.96
CA SER A 119 17.01 -4.71 -15.53
C SER A 119 16.37 -6.02 -15.09
N ASP A 120 15.32 -6.49 -15.76
CA ASP A 120 14.71 -7.80 -15.49
C ASP A 120 15.56 -8.97 -15.99
N ILE A 121 16.58 -8.67 -16.80
CA ILE A 121 17.50 -9.63 -17.42
C ILE A 121 18.96 -9.30 -17.02
N ALA A 122 19.19 -8.62 -15.88
CA ALA A 122 20.52 -8.18 -15.45
C ALA A 122 21.59 -9.28 -15.68
N PRO A 123 22.78 -8.95 -16.21
CA PRO A 123 23.61 -9.91 -16.90
C PRO A 123 24.01 -11.01 -15.92
N ALA A 124 23.61 -12.25 -16.21
CA ALA A 124 24.39 -13.39 -15.74
C ALA A 124 25.84 -13.08 -16.12
N ARG A 125 26.71 -12.84 -15.13
CA ARG A 125 28.14 -12.74 -15.39
C ARG A 125 28.59 -14.10 -15.90
N LEU A 126 28.61 -14.29 -17.21
CA LEU A 126 29.24 -15.43 -17.85
C LEU A 126 30.74 -15.20 -17.74
N ASN A 127 31.39 -15.91 -16.81
CA ASN A 127 32.81 -16.14 -16.89
C ASN A 127 33.03 -17.17 -18.01
N GLN A 128 33.53 -16.73 -19.17
CA GLN A 128 34.19 -17.59 -20.15
C GLN A 128 35.68 -17.27 -20.17
#